data_AF-A0A7V9UP03-F1
#
_entry.id   AF-A0A7V9UP03-F1
#
_cell.length_a   1.000
_cell.length_b   1.000
_cell.length_c   1.000
_cell.angle_alpha   90.00
_cell.angle_beta   90.00
_cell.angle_gamma   90.00
#
_symmetry.space_group_name_H-M   'P 1'
#
loop_
_entity.id
_entity.type
_entity.pdbx_description
1 polymer ?
#
loop_
_entity_poly.entity_id
_entity_poly.type
_entity_poly.pdbx_seq_one_letter_code
_entity_poly.pdbx_strand_id
1 'polypeptide(L)'
;ITDNDSTSSTATPLENSSFFVRQHYRDFLNREPEPTGFQGWLNVMNGCPESGKDANGNFCDRIEVSAAFYRSKEFQERGYFVYRIHTVGFGRIPRYAEFMPDLSRVSGFQSGQDEESSKVAFIDDLMSRPEFKNRYDSKTQPRDYVNELEKAADVTLSNKEALIDDLDKGRKNRAQVLRAVAESNEVIGKYFRQAFVIMEYFGYLRRDADISYLDWIKTFNDTDSYRTMVNGFLNSREYRLRFGPQP
;
A
#
# COMPACT_ATOMS: atom_id res chain seq x y z
N ILE A 1 -44.40 -6.18 33.36
CA ILE A 1 -44.17 -5.76 31.95
C ILE A 1 -42.83 -6.37 31.58
N THR A 2 -42.87 -7.41 30.75
CA THR A 2 -41.69 -8.09 30.21
C THR A 2 -41.06 -7.17 29.17
N ASP A 3 -39.85 -6.73 29.46
CA ASP A 3 -39.00 -5.98 28.54
C ASP A 3 -38.52 -6.96 27.46
N ASN A 4 -38.99 -6.74 26.23
CA ASN A 4 -38.71 -7.62 25.09
C ASN A 4 -38.03 -6.79 24.01
N ASP A 5 -36.90 -6.17 24.35
CA ASP A 5 -35.95 -5.68 23.36
C ASP A 5 -35.21 -6.88 22.77
N SER A 6 -35.89 -7.57 21.85
CA SER A 6 -35.19 -8.33 20.81
C SER A 6 -34.56 -7.34 19.86
N THR A 7 -33.41 -6.76 20.23
CA THR A 7 -32.55 -6.05 19.29
C THR A 7 -32.12 -7.05 18.23
N SER A 8 -32.80 -7.04 17.09
CA SER A 8 -32.35 -7.71 15.89
C SER A 8 -30.95 -7.19 15.63
N SER A 9 -29.93 -8.06 15.59
CA SER A 9 -28.58 -7.62 15.23
C SER A 9 -28.64 -7.08 13.81
N THR A 10 -28.71 -5.76 13.66
CA THR A 10 -28.52 -5.10 12.37
C THR A 10 -27.12 -5.50 11.92
N ALA A 11 -27.04 -6.38 10.92
CA ALA A 11 -25.78 -6.79 10.32
C ALA A 11 -24.94 -5.53 10.03
N THR A 12 -23.71 -5.50 10.53
CA THR A 12 -22.83 -4.33 10.30
C THR A 12 -22.66 -4.15 8.78
N PRO A 13 -22.50 -2.91 8.26
CA PRO A 13 -22.34 -2.71 6.82
C PRO A 13 -21.25 -3.58 6.18
N LEU A 14 -20.20 -3.92 6.94
CA LEU A 14 -19.12 -4.82 6.51
C LEU A 14 -19.59 -6.25 6.18
N GLU A 15 -20.69 -6.73 6.77
CA GLU A 15 -21.28 -8.04 6.44
C GLU A 15 -21.97 -8.04 5.07
N ASN A 16 -22.27 -6.88 4.49
CA ASN A 16 -22.80 -6.81 3.14
C ASN A 16 -21.65 -6.93 2.12
N SER A 17 -21.71 -7.94 1.24
CA SER A 17 -20.70 -8.18 0.20
C SER A 17 -20.43 -6.97 -0.69
N SER A 18 -21.48 -6.26 -1.11
CA SER A 18 -21.35 -5.07 -1.98
C SER A 18 -20.67 -3.92 -1.26
N PHE A 19 -21.04 -3.67 -0.02
CA PHE A 19 -20.38 -2.67 0.80
C PHE A 19 -18.91 -3.03 1.03
N PHE A 20 -18.63 -4.27 1.43
CA PHE A 20 -17.27 -4.76 1.72
C PHE A 20 -16.32 -4.57 0.53
N VAL A 21 -16.72 -5.03 -0.67
CA VAL A 21 -15.88 -4.90 -1.88
C VAL A 21 -15.63 -3.43 -2.17
N ARG A 22 -16.70 -2.62 -2.22
CA ARG A 22 -16.58 -1.18 -2.49
C ARG A 22 -15.66 -0.50 -1.49
N GLN A 23 -15.76 -0.88 -0.22
CA GLN A 23 -14.94 -0.33 0.85
C GLN A 23 -13.47 -0.71 0.69
N HIS A 24 -13.15 -1.92 0.22
CA HIS A 24 -11.76 -2.34 -0.05
C HIS A 24 -11.14 -1.61 -1.26
N TYR A 25 -11.91 -1.36 -2.32
CA TYR A 25 -11.45 -0.48 -3.42
C TYR A 25 -11.09 0.92 -2.90
N ARG A 26 -11.88 1.48 -1.98
CA ARG A 26 -11.62 2.80 -1.39
C ARG A 26 -10.49 2.80 -0.37
N ASP A 27 -10.38 1.76 0.44
CA ASP A 27 -9.36 1.63 1.49
C ASP A 27 -7.98 1.38 0.89
N PHE A 28 -7.86 0.51 -0.12
CA PHE A 28 -6.55 0.07 -0.62
C PHE A 28 -6.17 0.65 -1.98
N LEU A 29 -7.15 0.89 -2.87
CA LEU A 29 -6.88 1.40 -4.23
C LEU A 29 -7.23 2.88 -4.40
N ASN A 30 -7.88 3.46 -3.38
CA ASN A 30 -8.31 4.86 -3.35
C ASN A 30 -9.15 5.27 -4.57
N ARG A 31 -10.09 4.40 -4.97
CA ARG A 31 -11.03 4.65 -6.06
C ARG A 31 -12.33 3.86 -5.88
N GLU A 32 -13.33 4.17 -6.69
CA GLU A 32 -14.52 3.32 -6.84
C GLU A 32 -14.20 2.09 -7.72
N PRO A 33 -14.91 0.97 -7.51
CA PRO A 33 -14.77 -0.18 -8.37
C PRO A 33 -15.36 0.08 -9.76
N GLU A 34 -14.71 -0.48 -10.77
CA GLU A 34 -15.27 -0.66 -12.11
C GLU A 34 -16.32 -1.79 -12.11
N PRO A 35 -17.36 -1.75 -12.97
CA PRO A 35 -18.44 -2.74 -12.96
C PRO A 35 -17.97 -4.19 -13.06
N THR A 36 -16.99 -4.48 -13.92
CA THR A 36 -16.50 -5.85 -14.15
C THR A 36 -15.77 -6.41 -12.93
N GLY A 37 -14.82 -5.67 -12.36
CA GLY A 37 -14.11 -6.13 -11.18
C GLY A 37 -15.00 -6.18 -9.95
N PHE A 38 -15.93 -5.21 -9.80
CA PHE A 38 -16.94 -5.25 -8.74
C PHE A 38 -17.72 -6.56 -8.78
N GLN A 39 -18.28 -6.90 -9.95
CA GLN A 39 -19.05 -8.12 -10.11
C GLN A 39 -18.19 -9.37 -9.93
N GLY A 40 -16.94 -9.34 -10.39
CA GLY A 40 -15.98 -10.43 -10.18
C GLY A 40 -15.78 -10.75 -8.69
N TRP A 41 -15.52 -9.73 -7.87
CA TRP A 41 -15.37 -9.92 -6.42
C TRP A 41 -16.66 -10.36 -5.73
N LEU A 42 -17.82 -9.85 -6.16
CA LEU A 42 -19.11 -10.31 -5.66
C LEU A 42 -19.33 -11.79 -5.96
N ASN A 43 -18.98 -12.25 -7.15
CA ASN A 43 -19.11 -13.66 -7.52
C ASN A 43 -18.19 -14.53 -6.65
N VAL A 44 -16.97 -14.09 -6.36
CA VAL A 44 -16.04 -14.80 -5.46
C VAL A 44 -16.65 -14.93 -4.07
N MET A 45 -17.09 -13.82 -3.46
CA MET A 45 -17.59 -13.86 -2.08
C MET A 45 -18.91 -14.59 -1.94
N ASN A 46 -19.86 -14.37 -2.87
CA ASN A 46 -21.17 -15.01 -2.81
C ASN A 46 -21.10 -16.50 -3.22
N GLY A 47 -20.09 -16.89 -3.99
CA GLY A 47 -19.81 -18.27 -4.35
C GLY A 47 -18.91 -19.01 -3.36
N CYS A 48 -18.38 -18.33 -2.34
CA CYS A 48 -17.49 -18.95 -1.37
C CYS A 48 -18.28 -19.80 -0.36
N PRO A 49 -17.98 -21.10 -0.22
CA PRO A 49 -18.63 -21.96 0.77
C PRO A 49 -18.35 -21.50 2.21
N GLU A 50 -19.17 -21.94 3.17
CA GLU A 50 -18.98 -21.63 4.60
C GLU A 50 -17.61 -22.09 5.15
N SER A 51 -16.97 -23.07 4.51
CA SER A 51 -15.61 -23.49 4.82
C SER A 51 -14.55 -22.41 4.55
N GLY A 52 -14.90 -21.35 3.82
CA GLY A 52 -13.99 -20.29 3.38
C GLY A 52 -13.08 -20.69 2.23
N LYS A 53 -13.29 -21.88 1.63
CA LYS A 53 -12.47 -22.43 0.55
C LYS A 53 -13.31 -22.92 -0.62
N ASP A 54 -12.82 -22.68 -1.83
CA ASP A 54 -13.42 -23.15 -3.08
C ASP A 54 -13.28 -24.68 -3.25
N ALA A 55 -13.85 -25.21 -4.34
CA ALA A 55 -13.80 -26.64 -4.66
C ALA A 55 -12.37 -27.18 -4.90
N ASN A 56 -11.39 -26.30 -5.16
CA ASN A 56 -9.99 -26.64 -5.36
C ASN A 56 -9.16 -26.49 -4.06
N GLY A 57 -9.79 -26.08 -2.95
CA GLY A 57 -9.15 -25.87 -1.66
C GLY A 57 -8.46 -24.51 -1.51
N ASN A 58 -8.64 -23.57 -2.45
CA ASN A 58 -8.12 -22.21 -2.33
C ASN A 58 -9.03 -21.39 -1.41
N PHE A 59 -8.46 -20.49 -0.61
CA PHE A 59 -9.28 -19.55 0.15
C PHE A 59 -10.07 -18.64 -0.80
N CYS A 60 -11.31 -18.31 -0.41
CA CYS A 60 -12.18 -17.37 -1.11
C CYS A 60 -12.92 -16.44 -0.14
N ASP A 61 -12.61 -16.55 1.16
CA ASP A 61 -13.24 -15.79 2.22
C ASP A 61 -12.86 -14.30 2.20
N ARG A 62 -13.48 -13.52 3.09
CA ARG A 62 -13.24 -12.07 3.19
C ARG A 62 -11.77 -11.72 3.47
N ILE A 63 -11.07 -12.57 4.23
CA ILE A 63 -9.64 -12.39 4.49
C ILE A 63 -8.87 -12.51 3.17
N GLU A 64 -9.19 -13.50 2.34
CA GLU A 64 -8.56 -13.67 1.03
C GLU A 64 -8.88 -12.52 0.08
N VAL A 65 -10.16 -12.17 -0.04
CA VAL A 65 -10.62 -11.11 -0.93
C VAL A 65 -9.97 -9.79 -0.54
N SER A 66 -9.90 -9.48 0.76
CA SER A 66 -9.17 -8.31 1.22
C SER A 66 -7.70 -8.36 0.84
N ALA A 67 -7.01 -9.45 1.16
CA ALA A 67 -5.58 -9.58 0.90
C ALA A 67 -5.27 -9.46 -0.60
N ALA A 68 -6.20 -9.84 -1.46
CA ALA A 68 -6.05 -9.76 -2.90
C ALA A 68 -6.00 -8.31 -3.43
N PHE A 69 -6.61 -7.33 -2.75
CA PHE A 69 -6.46 -5.92 -3.12
C PHE A 69 -5.02 -5.44 -2.98
N TYR A 70 -4.38 -5.74 -1.85
CA TYR A 70 -2.99 -5.38 -1.61
C TYR A 70 -2.02 -6.12 -2.56
N ARG A 71 -2.28 -7.40 -2.81
CA ARG A 71 -1.46 -8.23 -3.71
C ARG A 71 -1.75 -7.98 -5.20
N SER A 72 -2.76 -7.17 -5.51
CA SER A 72 -3.12 -6.87 -6.90
C SER A 72 -1.98 -6.14 -7.61
N LYS A 73 -1.85 -6.38 -8.91
CA LYS A 73 -0.91 -5.64 -9.76
C LYS A 73 -1.10 -4.13 -9.63
N GLU A 74 -2.36 -3.68 -9.58
CA GLU A 74 -2.69 -2.26 -9.43
C GLU A 74 -2.09 -1.67 -8.15
N PHE A 75 -2.25 -2.34 -7.01
CA PHE A 75 -1.66 -1.85 -5.78
C PHE A 75 -0.13 -1.86 -5.84
N GLN A 76 0.48 -2.92 -6.39
CA GLN A 76 1.92 -3.03 -6.53
C GLN A 76 2.53 -1.92 -7.40
N GLU A 77 1.85 -1.57 -8.50
CA GLU A 77 2.29 -0.54 -9.45
C GLU A 77 2.00 0.89 -8.97
N ARG A 78 1.07 1.08 -8.02
CA ARG A 78 0.63 2.40 -7.54
C ARG A 78 0.95 2.63 -6.08
N GLY A 79 0.23 1.97 -5.16
CA GLY A 79 0.39 2.13 -3.71
C GLY A 79 1.80 1.78 -3.24
N TYR A 80 2.31 0.62 -3.65
CA TYR A 80 3.66 0.21 -3.28
C TYR A 80 4.75 1.03 -4.00
N PHE A 81 4.46 1.56 -5.19
CA PHE A 81 5.35 2.52 -5.85
C PHE A 81 5.48 3.82 -5.04
N VAL A 82 4.37 4.44 -4.65
CA VAL A 82 4.37 5.67 -3.82
C VAL A 82 5.11 5.42 -2.50
N TYR A 83 4.83 4.29 -1.84
CA TYR A 83 5.50 3.91 -0.60
C TYR A 83 7.04 3.86 -0.74
N ARG A 84 7.54 3.23 -1.81
CA ARG A 84 8.99 3.08 -2.04
C ARG A 84 9.65 4.41 -2.36
N ILE A 85 9.01 5.27 -3.14
CA ILE A 85 9.55 6.61 -3.43
C ILE A 85 9.66 7.44 -2.15
N HIS A 86 8.66 7.39 -1.26
CA HIS A 86 8.75 8.01 0.07
C HIS A 86 9.89 7.42 0.91
N THR A 87 9.96 6.09 1.00
CA THR A 87 10.98 5.39 1.80
C THR A 87 12.39 5.72 1.32
N VAL A 88 12.65 5.66 0.01
CA VAL A 88 13.97 5.98 -0.57
C VAL A 88 14.28 7.48 -0.50
N GLY A 89 13.28 8.34 -0.72
CA GLY A 89 13.45 9.79 -0.73
C GLY A 89 13.60 10.41 0.66
N PHE A 90 13.02 9.82 1.71
CA PHE A 90 13.06 10.40 3.05
C PHE A 90 13.83 9.54 4.06
N GLY A 91 14.06 8.26 3.78
CA GLY A 91 14.72 7.33 4.68
C GLY A 91 13.87 6.96 5.90
N ARG A 92 12.54 7.00 5.74
CA ARG A 92 11.55 6.68 6.76
C ARG A 92 10.26 6.18 6.10
N ILE A 93 9.43 5.49 6.87
CA ILE A 93 8.07 5.18 6.41
C ILE A 93 7.29 6.48 6.16
N PRO A 94 6.40 6.51 5.16
CA PRO A 94 5.51 7.66 4.96
C PRO A 94 4.53 7.79 6.13
N ARG A 95 4.02 9.00 6.36
CA ARG A 95 2.84 9.23 7.21
C ARG A 95 1.57 9.09 6.37
N TYR A 96 0.48 8.68 6.99
CA TYR A 96 -0.84 8.54 6.37
C TYR A 96 -1.26 9.83 5.63
N ALA A 97 -1.08 10.97 6.28
CA ALA A 97 -1.40 12.29 5.71
C ALA A 97 -0.51 12.70 4.53
N GLU A 98 0.68 12.11 4.40
CA GLU A 98 1.57 12.31 3.25
C GLU A 98 1.21 11.33 2.12
N PHE A 99 0.95 10.08 2.48
CA PHE A 99 0.73 9.00 1.53
C PHE A 99 -0.59 9.11 0.78
N MET A 100 -1.70 9.39 1.47
CA MET A 100 -3.03 9.34 0.83
C MET A 100 -3.22 10.37 -0.30
N PRO A 101 -2.78 11.64 -0.15
CA PRO A 101 -2.81 12.58 -1.26
C PRO A 101 -1.96 12.13 -2.45
N ASP A 102 -0.79 11.53 -2.20
CA ASP A 102 0.11 11.06 -3.26
C ASP A 102 -0.43 9.82 -3.97
N LEU A 103 -1.03 8.88 -3.22
CA LEU A 103 -1.76 7.75 -3.79
C LEU A 103 -2.91 8.24 -4.68
N SER A 104 -3.66 9.26 -4.25
CA SER A 104 -4.74 9.84 -5.05
C SER A 104 -4.29 10.33 -6.42
N ARG A 105 -3.04 10.81 -6.57
CA ARG A 105 -2.50 11.27 -7.84
C ARG A 105 -2.26 10.14 -8.84
N VAL A 106 -1.89 8.95 -8.35
CA VAL A 106 -1.56 7.79 -9.19
C VAL A 106 -2.69 6.74 -9.25
N SER A 107 -3.81 7.01 -8.57
CA SER A 107 -4.99 6.15 -8.52
C SER A 107 -6.09 6.59 -9.48
N GLY A 108 -7.18 5.81 -9.51
CA GLY A 108 -8.35 6.07 -10.35
C GLY A 108 -8.31 5.31 -11.67
N PHE A 109 -9.14 5.73 -12.62
CA PHE A 109 -9.26 5.09 -13.93
C PHE A 109 -8.15 5.54 -14.90
N GLN A 110 -6.91 5.49 -14.46
CA GLN A 110 -5.72 5.76 -15.28
C GLN A 110 -5.27 4.48 -15.99
N SER A 111 -4.76 4.60 -17.22
CA SER A 111 -4.16 3.47 -17.94
C SER A 111 -2.95 3.90 -18.76
N GLY A 112 -1.98 2.98 -18.91
CA GLY A 112 -0.82 3.16 -19.77
C GLY A 112 -0.07 4.47 -19.52
N GLN A 113 -0.13 5.37 -20.50
CA GLN A 113 0.61 6.63 -20.47
C GLN A 113 0.16 7.59 -19.35
N ASP A 114 -1.14 7.64 -19.03
CA ASP A 114 -1.67 8.55 -18.01
C ASP A 114 -1.13 8.19 -16.61
N GLU A 115 -1.00 6.89 -16.34
CA GLU A 115 -0.43 6.39 -15.09
C GLU A 115 1.06 6.75 -15.00
N GLU A 116 1.82 6.55 -16.07
CA GLU A 116 3.24 6.90 -16.08
C GLU A 116 3.48 8.40 -15.96
N SER A 117 2.68 9.24 -16.62
CA SER A 117 2.72 10.69 -16.43
C SER A 117 2.41 11.10 -15.00
N SER A 118 1.43 10.46 -14.35
CA SER A 118 1.08 10.72 -12.95
C SER A 118 2.19 10.32 -11.99
N LYS A 119 2.89 9.20 -12.23
CA LYS A 119 4.06 8.78 -11.45
C LYS A 119 5.22 9.76 -11.56
N VAL A 120 5.51 10.26 -12.77
CA VAL A 120 6.55 11.27 -12.98
C VAL A 120 6.21 12.57 -12.25
N ALA A 121 4.99 13.08 -12.41
CA ALA A 121 4.54 14.29 -11.73
C ALA A 121 4.56 14.16 -10.20
N PHE A 122 4.23 12.99 -9.66
CA PHE A 122 4.36 12.70 -8.24
C PHE A 122 5.82 12.76 -7.75
N ILE A 123 6.76 12.16 -8.49
CA ILE A 123 8.19 12.20 -8.11
C ILE A 123 8.70 13.65 -8.11
N ASP A 124 8.38 14.43 -9.14
CA ASP A 124 8.80 15.82 -9.24
C ASP A 124 8.23 16.67 -8.08
N ASP A 125 6.95 16.47 -7.73
CA ASP A 125 6.33 17.11 -6.57
C ASP A 125 7.03 16.72 -5.26
N LEU A 126 7.28 15.42 -5.05
CA LEU A 126 7.94 14.93 -3.85
C LEU A 126 9.35 15.52 -3.70
N MET A 127 10.09 15.62 -4.80
CA MET A 127 11.43 16.22 -4.82
C MET A 127 11.41 17.73 -4.57
N SER A 128 10.30 18.41 -4.86
CA SER A 128 10.14 19.84 -4.57
C SER A 128 9.90 20.15 -3.09
N ARG A 129 9.56 19.13 -2.28
CA ARG A 129 9.24 19.31 -0.86
C ARG A 129 10.47 19.76 -0.06
N PRO A 130 10.31 20.64 0.95
CA PRO A 130 11.44 21.15 1.74
C PRO A 130 12.32 20.06 2.35
N GLU A 131 11.73 18.96 2.85
CA GLU A 131 12.47 17.84 3.43
C GLU A 131 13.43 17.19 2.41
N PHE A 132 12.97 16.96 1.18
CA PHE A 132 13.78 16.40 0.11
C PHE A 132 14.89 17.38 -0.28
N LYS A 133 14.52 18.64 -0.54
CA LYS A 133 15.48 19.69 -0.93
C LYS A 133 16.58 19.88 0.11
N ASN A 134 16.23 19.98 1.39
CA ASN A 134 17.19 20.12 2.48
C ASN A 134 18.19 18.96 2.55
N ARG A 135 17.76 17.75 2.21
CA ARG A 135 18.61 16.55 2.22
C ARG A 135 19.51 16.46 0.99
N TYR A 136 19.00 16.81 -0.19
CA TYR A 136 19.66 16.48 -1.46
C TYR A 136 20.19 17.67 -2.26
N ASP A 137 19.71 18.91 -2.08
CA ASP A 137 20.13 20.05 -2.93
C ASP A 137 21.63 20.34 -2.82
N SER A 138 22.23 20.10 -1.65
CA SER A 138 23.68 20.23 -1.44
C SER A 138 24.51 19.12 -2.09
N LYS A 139 23.88 18.04 -2.55
CA LYS A 139 24.55 16.89 -3.21
C LYS A 139 24.72 17.21 -4.69
N THR A 140 25.67 18.09 -5.00
CA THR A 140 25.91 18.55 -6.38
C THR A 140 26.65 17.52 -7.23
N GLN A 141 27.43 16.63 -6.61
CA GLN A 141 28.10 15.55 -7.33
C GLN A 141 27.16 14.35 -7.52
N PRO A 142 27.09 13.74 -8.71
CA PRO A 142 26.25 12.57 -8.97
C PRO A 142 26.44 11.42 -7.97
N ARG A 143 27.71 11.14 -7.62
CA ARG A 143 28.06 10.12 -6.63
C ARG A 143 27.49 10.42 -5.25
N ASP A 144 27.52 11.67 -4.80
CA ASP A 144 26.99 12.05 -3.49
C ASP A 144 25.47 11.92 -3.43
N TYR A 145 24.77 12.24 -4.52
CA TYR A 145 23.32 12.05 -4.61
C TYR A 145 22.93 10.57 -4.55
N VAL A 146 23.58 9.71 -5.36
CA VAL A 146 23.30 8.27 -5.35
C VAL A 146 23.67 7.63 -4.01
N ASN A 147 24.80 8.03 -3.39
CA ASN A 147 25.18 7.59 -2.05
C ASN A 147 24.13 7.96 -1.00
N GLU A 148 23.58 9.18 -1.07
CA GLU A 148 22.57 9.63 -0.11
C GLU A 148 21.23 8.90 -0.29
N LEU A 149 20.84 8.59 -1.54
CA LEU A 149 19.66 7.76 -1.82
C LEU A 149 19.84 6.32 -1.32
N GLU A 150 21.00 5.71 -1.60
CA GLU A 150 21.33 4.37 -1.13
C GLU A 150 21.30 4.29 0.41
N LYS A 151 21.89 5.29 1.08
CA LYS A 151 21.87 5.42 2.53
C LYS A 151 20.46 5.61 3.09
N ALA A 152 19.63 6.44 2.45
CA ALA A 152 18.24 6.64 2.88
C ALA A 152 17.41 5.36 2.70
N ALA A 153 17.61 4.65 1.58
CA ALA A 153 17.00 3.34 1.33
C ALA A 153 17.59 2.22 2.21
N ASP A 154 18.74 2.44 2.83
CA ASP A 154 19.44 1.47 3.67
C ASP A 154 19.62 0.11 2.96
N VAL A 155 20.00 0.15 1.68
CA VAL A 155 20.30 -1.01 0.84
C VAL A 155 21.70 -0.89 0.26
N THR A 156 22.22 -1.96 -0.34
CA THR A 156 23.43 -1.90 -1.18
C THR A 156 23.01 -2.12 -2.63
N LEU A 157 23.14 -1.11 -3.48
CA LEU A 157 22.71 -1.18 -4.88
C LEU A 157 23.75 -1.91 -5.71
N SER A 158 23.35 -3.03 -6.33
CA SER A 158 24.23 -3.77 -7.25
C SER A 158 24.59 -2.97 -8.51
N ASN A 159 23.72 -2.04 -8.93
CA ASN A 159 23.90 -1.19 -10.11
C ASN A 159 24.34 0.25 -9.79
N LYS A 160 24.86 0.50 -8.58
CA LYS A 160 25.22 1.84 -8.08
C LYS A 160 26.08 2.65 -9.05
N GLU A 161 27.18 2.06 -9.52
CA GLU A 161 28.12 2.76 -10.42
C GLU A 161 27.48 3.12 -11.76
N ALA A 162 26.55 2.30 -12.27
CA ALA A 162 25.80 2.61 -13.48
C ALA A 162 24.85 3.80 -13.29
N LEU A 163 24.18 3.89 -12.13
CA LEU A 163 23.31 5.03 -11.80
C LEU A 163 24.09 6.34 -11.65
N ILE A 164 25.30 6.27 -11.10
CA ILE A 164 26.21 7.42 -11.00
C ILE A 164 26.61 7.88 -12.41
N ASP A 165 27.05 6.95 -13.28
CA ASP A 165 27.46 7.26 -14.65
C ASP A 165 26.31 7.79 -15.51
N ASP A 166 25.09 7.24 -15.34
CA ASP A 166 23.89 7.72 -16.01
C ASP A 166 23.53 9.16 -15.63
N LEU A 167 23.68 9.50 -14.35
CA LEU A 167 23.41 10.84 -13.86
C LEU A 167 24.50 11.84 -14.30
N ASP A 168 25.77 11.44 -14.21
CA ASP A 168 26.92 12.26 -14.59
C ASP A 168 26.90 12.62 -16.08
N LYS A 169 26.58 11.64 -16.94
CA LYS A 169 26.49 11.84 -18.39
C LYS A 169 25.13 12.36 -18.86
N GLY A 170 24.22 12.69 -17.94
CA GLY A 170 22.89 13.24 -18.26
C GLY A 170 21.94 12.28 -18.98
N ARG A 171 22.19 10.96 -18.94
CA ARG A 171 21.27 9.94 -19.47
C ARG A 171 20.05 9.76 -18.57
N LYS A 172 20.22 10.00 -17.26
CA LYS A 172 19.13 10.10 -16.29
C LYS A 172 19.23 11.42 -15.55
N ASN A 173 18.09 12.04 -15.28
CA ASN A 173 18.00 13.12 -14.31
C ASN A 173 17.85 12.56 -12.87
N ARG A 174 17.87 13.45 -11.87
CA ARG A 174 17.78 13.06 -10.45
C ARG A 174 16.47 12.34 -10.09
N ALA A 175 15.36 12.70 -10.73
CA ALA A 175 14.06 12.04 -10.55
C ALA A 175 14.07 10.61 -11.09
N GLN A 176 14.65 10.41 -12.28
CA GLN A 176 14.82 9.09 -12.89
C GLN A 176 15.78 8.20 -12.11
N VAL A 177 16.81 8.76 -11.48
CA VAL A 177 17.70 8.03 -10.56
C VAL A 177 16.97 7.65 -9.27
N LEU A 178 16.24 8.57 -8.63
CA LEU A 178 15.42 8.27 -7.45
C LEU A 178 14.43 7.13 -7.75
N ARG A 179 13.72 7.22 -8.87
CA ARG A 179 12.83 6.16 -9.34
C ARG A 179 13.55 4.84 -9.54
N ALA A 180 14.71 4.85 -10.21
CA ALA A 180 15.49 3.64 -10.46
C ALA A 180 15.99 2.97 -9.17
N VAL A 181 16.35 3.75 -8.14
CA VAL A 181 16.68 3.21 -6.81
C VAL A 181 15.43 2.61 -6.15
N ALA A 182 14.30 3.32 -6.14
CA ALA A 182 13.06 2.82 -5.54
C ALA A 182 12.47 1.58 -6.23
N GLU A 183 12.74 1.41 -7.53
CA GLU A 183 12.33 0.26 -8.33
C GLU A 183 13.38 -0.86 -8.38
N SER A 184 14.49 -0.74 -7.64
CA SER A 184 15.53 -1.77 -7.57
C SER A 184 15.03 -3.02 -6.84
N ASN A 185 15.59 -4.18 -7.19
CA ASN A 185 15.24 -5.46 -6.55
C ASN A 185 15.58 -5.45 -5.05
N GLU A 186 16.63 -4.74 -4.66
CA GLU A 186 17.06 -4.60 -3.27
C GLU A 186 16.01 -3.83 -2.44
N VAL A 187 15.49 -2.71 -2.97
CA VAL A 187 14.41 -1.96 -2.31
C VAL A 187 13.11 -2.77 -2.30
N ILE A 188 12.74 -3.39 -3.42
CA ILE A 188 11.53 -4.22 -3.51
C ILE A 188 11.58 -5.38 -2.51
N GLY A 189 12.69 -6.11 -2.46
CA GLY A 189 12.87 -7.26 -1.58
C GLY A 189 12.90 -6.88 -0.10
N LYS A 190 13.53 -5.76 0.24
CA LYS A 190 13.63 -5.29 1.63
C LYS A 190 12.29 -4.77 2.17
N TYR A 191 11.57 -3.97 1.38
CA TYR A 191 10.46 -3.18 1.89
C TYR A 191 9.07 -3.77 1.66
N PHE A 192 8.94 -4.89 0.95
CA PHE A 192 7.62 -5.43 0.60
C PHE A 192 6.77 -5.75 1.84
N ARG A 193 7.34 -6.45 2.83
CA ARG A 193 6.62 -6.82 4.06
C ARG A 193 6.33 -5.61 4.95
N GLN A 194 7.27 -4.67 5.04
CA GLN A 194 7.07 -3.43 5.80
C GLN A 194 5.94 -2.62 5.17
N ALA A 195 5.95 -2.44 3.84
CA ALA A 195 4.88 -1.77 3.11
C ALA A 195 3.54 -2.47 3.36
N PHE A 196 3.50 -3.81 3.34
CA PHE A 196 2.28 -4.57 3.59
C PHE A 196 1.67 -4.19 4.94
N VAL A 197 2.48 -4.27 6.00
CA VAL A 197 2.04 -3.91 7.36
C VAL A 197 1.57 -2.46 7.44
N ILE A 198 2.36 -1.50 6.94
CA ILE A 198 2.02 -0.07 7.02
C ILE A 198 0.71 0.23 6.26
N MET A 199 0.46 -0.46 5.16
CA MET A 199 -0.74 -0.27 4.36
C MET A 199 -1.99 -0.85 5.01
N GLU A 200 -1.85 -1.83 5.92
CA GLU A 200 -2.97 -2.25 6.76
C GLU A 200 -3.43 -1.12 7.69
N TYR A 201 -2.50 -0.41 8.32
CA TYR A 201 -2.84 0.78 9.12
C TYR A 201 -3.49 1.87 8.26
N PHE A 202 -2.99 2.10 7.04
CA PHE A 202 -3.52 3.17 6.19
C PHE A 202 -4.89 2.81 5.62
N GLY A 203 -5.06 1.61 5.08
CA GLY A 203 -6.31 1.17 4.46
C GLY A 203 -7.41 0.94 5.50
N TYR A 204 -7.12 0.15 6.53
CA TYR A 204 -8.11 -0.19 7.56
C TYR A 204 -8.27 0.91 8.61
N LEU A 205 -7.19 1.45 9.16
CA LEU A 205 -7.29 2.30 10.35
C LEU A 205 -7.28 3.79 10.00
N ARG A 206 -6.91 4.15 8.76
CA ARG A 206 -6.91 5.53 8.26
C ARG A 206 -6.05 6.47 9.12
N ARG A 207 -4.93 5.95 9.66
CA ARG A 207 -4.00 6.66 10.55
C ARG A 207 -2.56 6.18 10.39
N ASP A 208 -1.63 6.91 11.01
CA ASP A 208 -0.24 6.49 11.12
C ASP A 208 -0.10 5.17 11.88
N ALA A 209 0.90 4.38 11.48
CA ALA A 209 1.27 3.17 12.19
C ALA A 209 1.87 3.51 13.57
N ASP A 210 1.38 2.84 14.60
CA ASP A 210 1.97 2.86 15.94
C ASP A 210 3.11 1.83 16.05
N ILE A 211 3.89 1.88 17.13
CA ILE A 211 5.09 1.04 17.31
C ILE A 211 4.82 -0.46 17.15
N SER A 212 3.58 -0.92 17.35
CA SER A 212 3.18 -2.33 17.17
C SER A 212 3.31 -2.82 15.73
N TYR A 213 3.52 -1.93 14.75
CA TYR A 213 3.85 -2.34 13.38
C TYR A 213 5.12 -3.21 13.33
N LEU A 214 6.08 -3.02 14.24
CA LEU A 214 7.29 -3.84 14.33
C LEU A 214 6.97 -5.29 14.71
N ASP A 215 6.01 -5.50 15.60
CA ASP A 215 5.55 -6.83 15.99
C ASP A 215 4.84 -7.52 14.83
N TRP A 216 4.02 -6.78 14.07
CA TRP A 216 3.39 -7.31 12.86
C TRP A 216 4.40 -7.72 11.79
N ILE A 217 5.46 -6.92 11.57
CA ILE A 217 6.55 -7.31 10.67
C ILE A 217 7.22 -8.59 11.14
N LYS A 218 7.50 -8.70 12.45
CA LYS A 218 8.09 -9.91 13.03
C LYS A 218 7.19 -11.13 12.81
N THR A 219 5.91 -11.03 13.13
CA THR A 219 4.94 -12.11 12.89
C THR A 219 4.88 -12.50 11.42
N PHE A 220 4.90 -11.52 10.51
CA PHE A 220 4.85 -11.82 9.08
C PHE A 220 6.14 -12.50 8.60
N ASN A 221 7.30 -12.12 9.12
CA ASN A 221 8.57 -12.80 8.81
C ASN A 221 8.62 -14.23 9.35
N ASP A 222 8.08 -14.46 10.55
CA ASP A 222 8.15 -15.77 11.22
C ASP A 222 7.16 -16.79 10.64
N THR A 223 5.98 -16.33 10.22
CA THR A 223 4.86 -17.22 9.83
C THR A 223 4.58 -17.26 8.34
N ASP A 224 5.08 -16.28 7.59
CA ASP A 224 4.69 -15.99 6.21
C ASP A 224 3.16 -15.86 5.99
N SER A 225 2.40 -15.67 7.08
CA SER A 225 0.93 -15.67 7.03
C SER A 225 0.40 -14.25 6.91
N TYR A 226 0.25 -13.78 5.67
CA TYR A 226 -0.48 -12.53 5.41
C TYR A 226 -1.92 -12.60 5.94
N ARG A 227 -2.52 -13.80 5.95
CA ARG A 227 -3.90 -14.01 6.42
C ARG A 227 -4.05 -13.69 7.91
N THR A 228 -3.08 -14.05 8.74
CA THR A 228 -3.10 -13.73 10.18
C THR A 228 -3.13 -12.23 10.41
N MET A 229 -2.31 -11.49 9.66
CA MET A 229 -2.25 -10.03 9.75
C MET A 229 -3.54 -9.39 9.24
N VAL A 230 -3.98 -9.72 8.02
CA VAL A 230 -5.23 -9.20 7.44
C VAL A 230 -6.41 -9.48 8.38
N ASN A 231 -6.50 -10.67 8.95
CA ASN A 231 -7.52 -11.02 9.93
C ASN A 231 -7.48 -10.12 11.18
N GLY A 232 -6.29 -9.81 11.69
CA GLY A 232 -6.10 -8.93 12.85
C GLY A 232 -6.65 -7.52 12.63
N PHE A 233 -6.39 -6.92 11.47
CA PHE A 233 -6.88 -5.58 11.15
C PHE A 233 -8.35 -5.58 10.72
N LEU A 234 -8.74 -6.51 9.84
CA LEU A 234 -10.11 -6.60 9.32
C LEU A 234 -11.14 -6.83 10.42
N ASN A 235 -10.79 -7.67 11.40
CA ASN A 235 -11.68 -7.98 12.53
C ASN A 235 -11.40 -7.12 13.76
N SER A 236 -10.51 -6.12 13.67
CA SER A 236 -10.26 -5.20 14.77
C SER A 236 -11.51 -4.39 15.11
N ARG A 237 -11.66 -4.09 16.40
CA ARG A 237 -12.70 -3.15 16.87
C ARG A 237 -12.57 -1.79 16.18
N GLU A 238 -11.34 -1.33 15.98
CA GLU A 238 -11.04 -0.04 15.36
C GLU A 238 -11.56 0.06 13.92
N TYR A 239 -11.29 -0.95 13.07
CA TYR A 239 -11.83 -0.96 11.71
C TYR A 239 -13.35 -0.99 11.70
N ARG A 240 -13.95 -1.88 12.51
CA ARG A 240 -15.40 -2.07 12.52
C ARG A 240 -16.16 -0.82 13.00
N LEU A 241 -15.60 -0.07 13.96
CA LEU A 241 -16.19 1.17 14.45
C LEU A 241 -16.25 2.30 13.40
N ARG A 242 -15.51 2.21 12.29
CA ARG A 242 -15.63 3.16 11.17
C ARG A 242 -17.01 3.10 10.49
N PHE A 243 -17.75 2.01 10.66
CA PHE A 243 -19.00 1.75 9.92
C PHE A 243 -20.22 1.59 10.83
N GLY A 244 -20.09 1.99 12.10
CA GLY A 244 -21.18 2.01 13.06
C GLY A 244 -20.81 1.37 14.40
N PRO A 245 -21.66 1.58 15.42
CA PRO A 245 -21.49 0.94 16.72
C PRO A 245 -21.54 -0.59 16.56
N GLN A 246 -20.72 -1.29 17.35
CA GLN A 246 -20.83 -2.75 17.47
C GLN A 246 -22.02 -3.06 18.40
N PRO A 247 -22.81 -4.11 18.11
CA PRO A 247 -23.77 -4.65 19.08
C PRO A 247 -23.08 -5.20 20.32
#